data_AF-A0A2V9JE29-F1
#
_entry.id   AF-A0A2V9JE29-F1
#
_cell.length_a   1.000
_cell.length_b   1.000
_cell.length_c   1.000
_cell.angle_alpha   90.00
_cell.angle_beta   90.00
_cell.angle_gamma   90.00
#
_symmetry.space_group_name_H-M   'P 1'
#
loop_
_entity.id
_entity.type
_entity.pdbx_description
1 polymer ?
#
loop_
_entity_poly.entity_id
_entity_poly.type
_entity_poly.pdbx_seq_one_letter_code
_entity_poly.pdbx_strand_id
1 'polypeptide(L)'
;TNTRNAPVEVIESTYPLLIRDYSLVPESAGPGRFRGGYGMKREFEILGDRLTVTLSSDRFELAPWGVFGGAGARSGSCTVIHTDGSVERLGSKITRTVEKGSRLTSVTPGGGGWGNPCERPPERVRRDVIDGLISRESALEIYGVVLNDDLTVNEVVTAQRRTQRLEALE
;
A
#
# COMPACT_ATOMS: atom_id res chain seq x y z
N THR A 1 -3.78 10.89 -15.94
CA THR A 1 -4.55 9.68 -16.28
C THR A 1 -6.00 9.88 -15.86
N ASN A 2 -6.96 9.49 -16.69
CA ASN A 2 -8.38 9.52 -16.32
C ASN A 2 -8.74 8.24 -15.55
N THR A 3 -8.17 8.08 -14.35
CA THR A 3 -8.37 6.91 -13.49
C THR A 3 -9.52 7.20 -12.53
N ARG A 4 -10.75 7.31 -13.06
CA ARG A 4 -11.96 7.45 -12.22
C ARG A 4 -12.22 6.13 -11.50
N ASN A 5 -12.58 6.23 -10.22
CA ASN A 5 -13.15 5.11 -9.48
C ASN A 5 -14.64 4.99 -9.81
N ALA A 6 -15.15 3.77 -9.87
CA ALA A 6 -16.58 3.53 -9.78
C ALA A 6 -16.99 3.54 -8.30
N PRO A 7 -18.07 4.24 -7.91
CA PRO A 7 -18.61 4.17 -6.54
C PRO A 7 -18.97 2.74 -6.16
N VAL A 8 -18.85 2.41 -4.88
CA VAL A 8 -19.14 1.06 -4.35
C VAL A 8 -20.60 0.69 -4.62
N GLU A 9 -21.51 1.62 -4.38
CA GLU A 9 -22.96 1.44 -4.56
C GLU A 9 -23.32 1.12 -6.00
N VAL A 10 -22.61 1.70 -6.97
CA VAL A 10 -22.80 1.42 -8.39
C VAL A 10 -22.29 0.02 -8.74
N ILE A 11 -21.14 -0.40 -8.19
CA ILE A 11 -20.60 -1.74 -8.43
C ILE A 11 -21.55 -2.80 -7.88
N GLU A 12 -22.01 -2.66 -6.64
CA GLU A 12 -22.85 -3.66 -5.96
C GLU A 12 -24.28 -3.71 -6.52
N SER A 13 -24.81 -2.59 -7.04
CA SER A 13 -26.12 -2.59 -7.71
C SER A 13 -26.07 -3.13 -9.14
N THR A 14 -24.91 -3.07 -9.79
CA THR A 14 -24.75 -3.49 -11.20
C THR A 14 -24.29 -4.93 -11.33
N TYR A 15 -23.45 -5.41 -10.40
CA TYR A 15 -22.83 -6.73 -10.44
C TYR A 15 -23.16 -7.55 -9.19
N PRO A 16 -23.23 -8.89 -9.27
CA PRO A 16 -23.46 -9.75 -8.12
C PRO A 16 -22.19 -9.90 -7.29
N LEU A 17 -21.71 -8.78 -6.76
CA LEU A 17 -20.50 -8.62 -5.97
C LEU A 17 -20.82 -7.79 -4.73
N LEU A 18 -20.15 -8.08 -3.63
CA LEU A 18 -20.17 -7.26 -2.42
C LEU A 18 -18.75 -6.77 -2.12
N ILE A 19 -18.57 -5.46 -1.91
CA ILE A 19 -17.28 -4.89 -1.54
C ILE A 19 -17.12 -5.00 -0.02
N ARG A 20 -16.21 -5.88 0.41
CA ARG A 20 -15.90 -6.09 1.83
C ARG A 20 -14.87 -5.12 2.38
N ASP A 21 -13.96 -4.66 1.53
CA ASP A 21 -12.90 -3.73 1.89
C ASP A 21 -12.55 -2.87 0.68
N TYR A 22 -12.48 -1.56 0.89
CA TYR A 22 -11.88 -0.64 -0.06
C TYR A 22 -11.08 0.41 0.71
N SER A 23 -9.76 0.21 0.78
CA SER A 23 -8.86 1.00 1.62
C SER A 23 -7.52 1.27 0.94
N LEU A 24 -6.76 2.23 1.48
CA LEU A 24 -5.34 2.33 1.20
C LEU A 24 -4.60 1.19 1.91
N VAL A 25 -3.45 0.79 1.38
CA VAL A 25 -2.57 -0.19 2.03
C VAL A 25 -1.47 0.56 2.77
N PRO A 26 -1.50 0.61 4.12
CA PRO A 26 -0.42 1.19 4.90
C PRO A 26 0.92 0.54 4.57
N GLU A 27 2.01 1.28 4.72
CA GLU A 27 3.39 0.78 4.50
C GLU A 27 3.66 0.25 3.07
N SER A 28 2.82 0.60 2.09
CA SER A 28 3.00 0.16 0.70
C SER A 28 3.75 1.17 -0.17
N ALA A 29 3.77 2.45 0.22
CA ALA A 29 4.45 3.50 -0.52
C ALA A 29 5.97 3.40 -0.35
N GLY A 30 6.71 3.61 -1.44
CA GLY A 30 8.16 3.70 -1.42
C GLY A 30 8.63 4.92 -0.63
N PRO A 31 9.51 4.74 0.37
CA PRO A 31 10.04 5.84 1.16
C PRO A 31 10.90 6.81 0.35
N GLY A 32 10.84 8.09 0.71
CA GLY A 32 11.72 9.13 0.17
C GLY A 32 11.42 10.49 0.79
N ARG A 33 12.19 11.52 0.43
CA ARG A 33 11.84 12.93 0.73
C ARG A 33 10.40 13.20 0.31
N PHE A 34 10.06 12.74 -0.89
CA PHE A 34 8.68 12.58 -1.34
C PHE A 34 8.38 11.09 -1.46
N ARG A 35 7.60 10.54 -0.53
CA ARG A 35 7.11 9.16 -0.64
C ARG A 35 6.25 8.99 -1.89
N GLY A 36 6.25 7.79 -2.45
CA GLY A 36 5.30 7.45 -3.51
C GLY A 36 3.85 7.36 -3.03
N GLY A 37 2.94 7.11 -3.97
CA GLY A 37 1.54 6.83 -3.65
C GLY A 37 1.38 5.50 -2.91
N TYR A 38 0.37 5.39 -2.05
CA TYR A 38 0.01 4.11 -1.45
C TYR A 38 -0.72 3.23 -2.46
N GLY A 39 -0.54 1.92 -2.33
CA GLY A 39 -1.41 0.95 -2.96
C GLY A 39 -2.82 1.02 -2.38
N MET A 40 -3.77 0.44 -3.09
CA MET A 40 -5.15 0.28 -2.68
C MET A 40 -5.48 -1.20 -2.58
N LYS A 41 -6.28 -1.57 -1.58
CA LYS A 41 -6.89 -2.88 -1.44
C LYS A 41 -8.36 -2.78 -1.84
N ARG A 42 -8.82 -3.74 -2.63
CA ARG A 42 -10.24 -4.00 -2.86
C ARG A 42 -10.52 -5.47 -2.66
N GLU A 43 -11.46 -5.77 -1.79
CA GLU A 43 -11.93 -7.12 -1.55
C GLU A 43 -13.38 -7.28 -2.01
N PHE A 44 -13.60 -8.27 -2.87
CA PHE A 44 -14.87 -8.59 -3.47
C PHE A 44 -15.32 -9.96 -2.97
N GLU A 45 -16.53 -10.06 -2.43
CA GLU A 45 -17.21 -11.33 -2.24
C GLU A 45 -18.09 -11.64 -3.44
N ILE A 46 -17.97 -12.87 -3.95
CA ILE A 46 -18.70 -13.29 -5.14
C ILE A 46 -20.09 -13.79 -4.73
N LEU A 47 -21.16 -13.12 -5.19
CA LEU A 47 -22.53 -13.51 -4.88
C LEU A 47 -23.21 -14.29 -6.01
N GLY A 48 -22.71 -14.17 -7.24
CA GLY A 48 -23.23 -14.86 -8.42
C GLY A 48 -22.71 -16.30 -8.53
N ASP A 49 -23.51 -17.20 -9.11
CA ASP A 49 -23.19 -18.64 -9.17
C ASP A 49 -22.01 -18.97 -10.11
N ARG A 50 -21.70 -18.12 -11.09
CA ARG A 50 -20.54 -18.24 -11.98
C ARG A 50 -19.96 -16.88 -12.34
N LEU A 51 -18.82 -16.52 -11.76
CA LEU A 51 -18.10 -15.30 -12.12
C LEU A 51 -16.76 -15.62 -12.79
N THR A 52 -16.54 -15.08 -13.98
CA THR A 52 -15.22 -15.11 -14.62
C THR A 52 -14.47 -13.84 -14.29
N VAL A 53 -13.31 -13.99 -13.64
CA VAL A 53 -12.38 -12.91 -13.32
C VAL A 53 -11.24 -12.94 -14.33
N THR A 54 -11.04 -11.83 -15.02
CA THR A 54 -9.82 -11.58 -15.82
C THR A 54 -9.01 -10.50 -15.12
N LEU A 55 -7.84 -10.87 -14.63
CA LEU A 55 -6.89 -9.95 -14.03
C LEU A 55 -5.86 -9.51 -15.07
N SER A 56 -5.73 -8.20 -15.24
CA SER A 56 -4.65 -7.58 -15.98
C SER A 56 -3.96 -6.53 -15.11
N SER A 57 -2.95 -6.97 -14.36
CA SER A 57 -2.18 -6.13 -13.44
C SER A 57 -0.69 -6.31 -13.66
N ASP A 58 0.13 -5.38 -13.18
CA ASP A 58 1.59 -5.46 -13.22
C ASP A 58 2.18 -5.31 -11.82
N ARG A 59 3.51 -5.41 -11.73
CA ARG A 59 4.28 -5.19 -10.49
C ARG A 59 3.96 -6.19 -9.37
N PHE A 60 3.67 -7.45 -9.70
CA PHE A 60 3.50 -8.52 -8.70
C PHE A 60 4.84 -9.14 -8.29
N GLU A 61 5.78 -9.25 -9.23
CA GLU A 61 7.14 -9.78 -9.00
C GLU A 61 8.15 -8.63 -8.84
N LEU A 62 8.18 -7.73 -9.83
CA LEU A 62 9.08 -6.57 -9.83
C LEU A 62 8.40 -5.36 -9.20
N ALA A 63 8.76 -5.09 -7.96
CA ALA A 63 8.31 -3.92 -7.21
C ALA A 63 8.69 -2.60 -7.91
N PRO A 64 7.89 -1.54 -7.77
CA PRO A 64 8.28 -0.21 -8.20
C PRO A 64 9.52 0.28 -7.43
N TRP A 65 10.56 0.70 -8.14
CA TRP A 65 11.80 1.21 -7.54
C TRP A 65 11.68 2.69 -7.19
N GLY A 66 12.46 3.14 -6.21
CA GLY A 66 12.65 4.55 -5.92
C GLY A 66 13.74 5.19 -6.77
N VAL A 67 13.83 6.51 -6.75
CA VAL A 67 14.80 7.29 -7.54
C VAL A 67 15.49 8.35 -6.70
N PHE A 68 16.72 8.71 -7.08
CA PHE A 68 17.52 9.74 -6.41
C PHE A 68 17.66 9.53 -4.89
N GLY A 69 17.90 8.29 -4.45
CA GLY A 69 18.00 7.93 -3.04
C GLY A 69 16.66 7.58 -2.36
N GLY A 70 15.55 7.61 -3.10
CA GLY A 70 14.29 7.03 -2.66
C GLY A 70 14.31 5.50 -2.75
N ALA A 71 13.51 4.85 -1.90
CA ALA A 71 13.38 3.40 -1.82
C ALA A 71 12.17 2.87 -2.61
N GLY A 72 12.18 1.57 -2.88
CA GLY A 72 11.11 0.88 -3.59
C GLY A 72 9.81 0.76 -2.78
N ALA A 73 8.70 0.57 -3.49
CA ALA A 73 7.37 0.38 -2.92
C ALA A 73 7.04 -1.11 -2.76
N ARG A 74 5.93 -1.43 -2.11
CA ARG A 74 5.40 -2.80 -2.07
C ARG A 74 4.82 -3.18 -3.43
N SER A 75 5.08 -4.43 -3.85
CA SER A 75 4.44 -5.06 -5.01
C SER A 75 2.94 -5.20 -4.84
N GLY A 76 2.22 -5.25 -5.96
CA GLY A 76 0.82 -5.63 -5.99
C GLY A 76 0.63 -7.13 -5.77
N SER A 77 -0.59 -7.53 -5.50
CA SER A 77 -0.98 -8.94 -5.41
C SER A 77 -2.45 -9.13 -5.73
N CYS A 78 -2.83 -10.36 -6.02
CA CYS A 78 -4.21 -10.77 -6.05
C CYS A 78 -4.33 -12.16 -5.41
N THR A 79 -5.31 -12.33 -4.54
CA THR A 79 -5.54 -13.58 -3.82
C THR A 79 -7.02 -13.93 -3.83
N VAL A 80 -7.33 -15.22 -3.90
CA VAL A 80 -8.67 -15.76 -3.69
C VAL A 80 -8.67 -16.53 -2.38
N ILE A 81 -9.64 -16.24 -1.51
CA ILE A 81 -9.98 -17.07 -0.37
C ILE A 81 -11.22 -17.86 -0.78
N HIS A 82 -11.07 -19.17 -0.91
CA HIS A 82 -12.15 -20.07 -1.31
C HIS A 82 -13.11 -20.35 -0.15
N THR A 83 -14.28 -20.92 -0.44
CA THR A 83 -15.30 -21.23 0.57
C THR A 83 -14.85 -22.27 1.61
N ASP A 84 -13.87 -23.11 1.27
CA ASP A 84 -13.25 -24.06 2.19
C ASP A 84 -12.16 -23.42 3.08
N GLY A 85 -11.90 -22.13 2.91
CA GLY A 85 -10.88 -21.36 3.63
C GLY A 85 -9.48 -21.43 3.02
N SER A 86 -9.28 -22.20 1.94
CA SER A 86 -7.99 -22.22 1.24
C SER A 86 -7.69 -20.86 0.60
N VAL A 87 -6.40 -20.50 0.55
CA VAL A 87 -5.94 -19.22 -0.01
C VAL A 87 -5.05 -19.50 -1.21
N GLU A 88 -5.48 -19.01 -2.37
CA GLU A 88 -4.73 -19.06 -3.62
C GLU A 88 -4.16 -17.68 -3.95
N ARG A 89 -2.87 -17.60 -4.30
CA ARG A 89 -2.27 -16.39 -4.88
C ARG A 89 -2.29 -16.47 -6.40
N LEU A 90 -2.91 -15.49 -7.03
CA LEU A 90 -3.05 -15.43 -8.49
C LEU A 90 -1.85 -14.73 -9.15
N GLY A 91 -1.54 -15.17 -10.37
CA GLY A 91 -0.62 -14.47 -11.27
C GLY A 91 -1.19 -13.13 -11.76
N SER A 92 -0.31 -12.23 -12.24
CA SER A 92 -0.70 -10.86 -12.59
C SER A 92 -1.52 -10.74 -13.89
N LYS A 93 -1.46 -11.75 -14.76
CA LYS A 93 -2.20 -11.87 -16.02
C LYS A 93 -2.88 -13.24 -16.07
N ILE A 94 -4.16 -13.31 -15.74
CA ILE A 94 -4.88 -14.58 -15.66
C ILE A 94 -6.38 -14.41 -15.88
N THR A 95 -7.02 -15.42 -16.46
CA THR A 95 -8.48 -15.56 -16.50
C THR A 95 -8.89 -16.85 -15.82
N ARG A 96 -9.79 -16.77 -14.83
CA ARG A 96 -10.33 -17.93 -14.11
C ARG A 96 -11.79 -17.71 -13.74
N THR A 97 -12.49 -18.81 -13.50
CA THR A 97 -13.81 -18.77 -12.84
C THR A 97 -13.59 -18.84 -11.33
N VAL A 98 -14.31 -18.03 -10.57
CA VAL A 98 -14.33 -18.04 -9.12
C VAL A 98 -15.75 -18.40 -8.67
N GLU A 99 -15.84 -19.33 -7.74
CA GLU A 99 -17.10 -19.80 -7.18
C GLU A 99 -17.75 -18.78 -6.25
N LYS A 100 -19.07 -18.92 -6.11
CA LYS A 100 -19.88 -18.13 -5.19
C LYS A 100 -19.44 -18.33 -3.74
N GLY A 101 -19.45 -17.25 -2.97
CA GLY A 101 -19.05 -17.22 -1.56
C GLY A 101 -17.55 -16.94 -1.37
N SER A 102 -16.74 -17.08 -2.41
CA SER A 102 -15.31 -16.81 -2.32
C SER A 102 -15.00 -15.32 -2.32
N ARG A 103 -13.84 -14.97 -1.76
CA ARG A 103 -13.37 -13.59 -1.61
C ARG A 103 -12.13 -13.35 -2.46
N LEU A 104 -12.25 -12.49 -3.46
CA LEU A 104 -11.15 -12.02 -4.28
C LEU A 104 -10.60 -10.71 -3.68
N THR A 105 -9.34 -10.71 -3.25
CA THR A 105 -8.64 -9.51 -2.81
C THR A 105 -7.63 -9.07 -3.87
N SER A 106 -7.80 -7.87 -4.40
CA SER A 106 -6.82 -7.23 -5.27
C SER A 106 -6.11 -6.10 -4.52
N VAL A 107 -4.78 -6.13 -4.53
CA VAL A 107 -3.92 -5.08 -3.97
C VAL A 107 -3.08 -4.48 -5.10
N THR A 108 -3.23 -3.18 -5.32
CA THR A 108 -2.38 -2.46 -6.27
C THR A 108 -1.00 -2.20 -5.66
N PRO A 109 0.07 -2.14 -6.46
CA PRO A 109 1.38 -1.73 -5.96
C PRO A 109 1.34 -0.29 -5.43
N GLY A 110 2.27 0.04 -4.53
CA GLY A 110 2.58 1.44 -4.20
C GLY A 110 3.41 2.11 -5.29
N GLY A 111 3.69 3.41 -5.13
CA GLY A 111 4.66 4.13 -5.96
C GLY A 111 6.03 4.16 -5.30
N GLY A 112 7.12 4.13 -6.08
CA GLY A 112 8.48 4.33 -5.56
C GLY A 112 8.68 5.73 -4.98
N GLY A 113 9.57 5.86 -4.00
CA GLY A 113 9.90 7.14 -3.38
C GLY A 113 10.92 7.94 -4.20
N TRP A 114 10.97 9.25 -3.94
CA TRP A 114 11.95 10.17 -4.51
C TRP A 114 12.76 10.84 -3.40
N GLY A 115 14.09 10.89 -3.55
CA GLY A 115 14.97 11.57 -2.60
C GLY A 115 15.24 10.75 -1.33
N ASN A 116 16.27 11.11 -0.57
CA ASN A 116 16.59 10.44 0.69
C ASN A 116 15.43 10.59 1.71
N PRO A 117 14.90 9.50 2.30
CA PRO A 117 13.86 9.54 3.33
C PRO A 117 14.19 10.46 4.53
N CYS A 118 15.46 10.58 4.91
CA CYS A 118 15.89 11.45 6.01
C CYS A 118 15.71 12.95 5.71
N GLU A 119 15.51 13.33 4.44
CA GLU A 119 15.21 14.71 4.05
C GLU A 119 13.70 15.03 4.06
N ARG A 120 12.83 14.04 4.33
CA ARG A 120 11.39 14.28 4.43
C ARG A 120 11.12 15.17 5.65
N PRO A 121 10.31 16.25 5.52
CA PRO A 121 9.94 17.09 6.66
C PRO A 121 9.29 16.25 7.78
N PRO A 122 9.76 16.34 9.05
CA PRO A 122 9.25 15.53 10.15
C PRO A 122 7.74 15.61 10.34
N GLU A 123 7.15 16.81 10.21
CA GLU A 123 5.70 17.00 10.32
C GLU A 123 4.89 16.24 9.25
N ARG A 124 5.46 16.01 8.06
CA ARG A 124 4.78 15.18 7.05
C ARG A 124 4.81 13.70 7.43
N VAL A 125 5.89 13.25 8.09
CA VAL A 125 6.01 11.88 8.61
C VAL A 125 5.05 11.69 9.78
N ARG A 126 4.98 12.66 10.71
CA ARG A 126 4.00 12.69 11.79
C ARG A 126 2.57 12.58 11.27
N ARG A 127 2.23 13.33 10.23
CA ARG A 127 0.90 13.24 9.60
C ARG A 127 0.63 11.85 9.00
N ASP A 128 1.60 11.26 8.30
CA ASP A 128 1.46 9.89 7.78
C ASP A 128 1.22 8.87 8.94
N VAL A 129 1.79 9.10 10.14
CA VAL A 129 1.49 8.28 11.35
C VAL A 129 0.09 8.53 11.89
N ILE A 130 -0.33 9.79 12.03
CA ILE A 130 -1.67 10.16 12.52
C ILE A 130 -2.76 9.60 11.59
N ASP A 131 -2.52 9.64 10.29
CA ASP A 131 -3.45 9.12 9.27
C ASP A 131 -3.42 7.57 9.19
N GLY A 132 -2.62 6.89 10.02
CA GLY A 132 -2.51 5.43 10.07
C GLY A 132 -1.84 4.81 8.84
N LEU A 133 -1.12 5.62 8.06
CA LEU A 133 -0.52 5.21 6.78
C LEU A 133 0.87 4.59 6.97
N ILE A 134 1.54 4.96 8.07
CA ILE A 134 2.76 4.31 8.57
C ILE A 134 2.70 4.19 10.09
N SER A 135 3.50 3.28 10.66
CA SER A 135 3.66 3.11 12.10
C SER A 135 4.68 4.10 12.70
N ARG A 136 4.68 4.26 14.04
CA ARG A 136 5.74 5.01 14.77
C ARG A 136 7.12 4.38 14.55
N GLU A 137 7.17 3.05 14.45
CA GLU A 137 8.39 2.29 14.16
C GLU A 137 8.94 2.64 12.77
N SER A 138 8.09 2.60 11.74
CA SER A 138 8.47 3.02 10.38
C SER A 138 8.91 4.49 10.33
N ALA A 139 8.24 5.39 11.06
CA ALA A 139 8.67 6.79 11.16
C ALA A 139 10.12 6.91 11.67
N LEU A 140 10.47 6.12 12.70
CA LEU A 140 11.80 6.07 13.30
C LEU A 140 12.85 5.40 12.41
N GLU A 141 12.53 4.22 11.86
CA GLU A 141 13.47 3.36 11.15
C GLU A 141 13.73 3.82 9.71
N ILE A 142 12.71 4.35 9.05
CA ILE A 142 12.80 4.72 7.64
C ILE A 142 13.17 6.20 7.51
N TYR A 143 12.47 7.07 8.24
CA TYR A 143 12.60 8.52 8.08
C TYR A 143 13.48 9.17 9.16
N GLY A 144 13.90 8.43 10.18
CA GLY A 144 14.67 8.95 11.30
C GLY A 144 13.88 9.92 12.19
N VAL A 145 12.54 9.92 12.10
CA VAL A 145 11.68 10.83 12.85
C VAL A 145 11.25 10.17 14.15
N VAL A 146 11.53 10.85 15.26
CA VAL A 146 11.14 10.42 16.59
C VAL A 146 9.90 11.19 17.00
N LEU A 147 8.85 10.47 17.40
CA LEU A 147 7.62 11.06 17.93
C LEU A 147 7.54 10.83 19.43
N ASN A 148 7.15 11.85 20.18
CA ASN A 148 6.78 11.73 21.60
C ASN A 148 5.48 10.91 21.75
N ASP A 149 5.08 10.60 22.98
CA ASP A 149 3.88 9.78 23.24
C ASP A 149 2.58 10.45 22.83
N ASP A 150 2.55 11.78 22.78
CA ASP A 150 1.45 12.59 22.23
C ASP A 150 1.51 12.76 20.70
N LEU A 151 2.40 12.01 20.04
CA LEU A 151 2.68 12.07 18.60
C LEU A 151 3.24 13.41 18.11
N THR A 152 3.70 14.31 18.99
CA THR A 152 4.46 15.49 18.55
C THR A 152 5.87 15.09 18.10
N VAL A 153 6.47 15.84 17.16
CA VAL A 153 7.83 15.57 16.70
C VAL A 153 8.84 15.94 17.79
N ASN A 154 9.73 15.02 18.11
CA ASN A 154 10.91 15.32 18.92
C ASN A 154 12.03 15.84 18.01
N GLU A 155 12.08 17.16 17.82
CA GLU A 155 13.00 17.81 16.87
C GLU A 155 14.47 17.55 17.20
N VAL A 156 14.84 17.60 18.48
CA VAL A 156 16.23 17.41 18.92
C VAL A 156 16.73 16.00 18.60
N VAL A 157 15.97 14.98 19.01
CA VAL A 157 16.38 13.57 18.79
C VAL A 157 16.29 13.22 17.30
N THR A 158 15.29 13.75 16.59
CA THR A 158 15.16 13.57 15.13
C THR A 158 16.37 14.13 14.39
N ALA A 159 16.82 15.36 14.74
CA ALA A 159 17.99 15.97 14.13
C ALA A 159 19.26 15.15 14.40
N GLN A 160 19.51 14.79 15.67
CA GLN A 160 20.67 13.97 16.06
C GLN A 160 20.72 12.63 15.31
N ARG A 161 19.59 11.91 15.25
CA ARG A 161 19.50 10.61 14.58
C ARG A 161 19.75 10.73 13.08
N ARG A 162 19.21 11.77 12.44
CA ARG A 162 19.41 12.00 11.00
C ARG A 162 20.86 12.35 10.68
N THR A 163 21.52 13.16 11.50
CA THR A 163 22.95 13.46 11.37
C THR A 163 23.78 12.17 11.47
N GLN A 164 23.60 11.39 12.53
CA GLN A 164 24.32 10.12 12.73
C GLN A 164 24.14 9.14 11.56
N ARG A 165 22.93 9.09 10.98
CA ARG A 165 22.63 8.19 9.86
C ARG A 165 23.25 8.66 8.55
N LEU A 166 23.33 9.98 8.33
CA LEU A 166 23.99 10.54 7.15
C LEU A 166 25.50 10.34 7.25
N GLU A 167 26.10 10.56 8.43
CA GLU A 167 27.53 10.30 8.69
C GLU A 167 27.89 8.81 8.52
N ALA A 168 26.98 7.89 8.85
CA ALA A 168 27.21 6.45 8.66
C ALA A 168 27.07 5.96 7.20
N LEU A 169 26.61 6.82 6.29
CA LEU A 169 26.46 6.52 4.86
C LEU A 169 27.63 7.06 4.01
N GLU A 170 28.52 7.87 4.60
CA GLU A 170 29.79 8.36 4.03
C GLU A 170 30.95 7.41 4.33
#